data_AF-A0A6V7JJB1-F1
#
_entry.id   AF-A0A6V7JJB1-F1
#
_cell.length_a   1.000
_cell.length_b   1.000
_cell.length_c   1.000
_cell.angle_alpha   90.00
_cell.angle_beta   90.00
_cell.angle_gamma   90.00
#
_symmetry.space_group_name_H-M   'P 1'
#
loop_
_entity.id
_entity.type
_entity.pdbx_description
1 polymer ?
#
loop_
_entity_poly.entity_id
_entity_poly.type
_entity_poly.pdbx_seq_one_letter_code
_entity_poly.pdbx_strand_id
1 'polypeptide(L)'
;DIPYVGPVEGGLVPGKMVKIQGKVPDNAVRFAINYQLGPNLNPRDDIAIHLSPRFADGFITRNHIQSMSWGPEENGPMVLRPGDEFEVILLCEPLQYKIAINGRHYTEFGHRLPYQKVTHLVIDGDVEVKAITWENIGGAPGPRVSAPPDVPTADFGPP
;
A
#
# COMPACT_ATOMS: atom_id res chain seq x y z
N ASP A 1 -5.81 -13.11 7.53
CA ASP A 1 -6.34 -12.79 8.87
C ASP A 1 -6.11 -11.33 9.21
N ILE A 2 -6.98 -10.77 10.06
CA ILE A 2 -6.92 -9.38 10.54
C ILE A 2 -6.65 -9.40 12.06
N PRO A 3 -5.70 -8.61 12.59
CA PRO A 3 -4.87 -7.64 11.88
C PRO A 3 -3.89 -8.31 10.91
N TYR A 4 -3.80 -7.76 9.71
CA TYR A 4 -2.75 -8.11 8.76
C TYR A 4 -1.53 -7.27 9.09
N VAL A 5 -0.37 -7.91 9.20
CA VAL A 5 0.94 -7.27 9.32
C VAL A 5 1.85 -7.95 8.31
N GLY A 6 2.22 -7.24 7.24
CA GLY A 6 3.06 -7.81 6.19
C GLY A 6 4.17 -6.86 5.74
N PRO A 7 5.34 -7.40 5.36
CA PRO A 7 6.46 -6.58 4.91
C PRO A 7 6.13 -5.89 3.59
N VAL A 8 6.70 -4.70 3.41
CA VAL A 8 6.79 -4.01 2.13
C VAL A 8 8.10 -4.46 1.48
N GLU A 9 8.08 -5.56 0.74
CA GLU A 9 9.27 -6.18 0.13
C GLU A 9 10.07 -5.19 -0.72
N GLY A 10 11.33 -4.93 -0.35
CA GLY A 10 12.17 -3.93 -1.03
C GLY A 10 11.86 -2.46 -0.68
N GLY A 11 11.03 -2.21 0.35
CA GLY A 11 10.68 -0.87 0.83
C GLY A 11 9.74 -0.10 -0.10
N LEU A 12 9.35 1.12 0.30
CA LEU A 12 8.64 2.04 -0.59
C LEU A 12 9.62 2.86 -1.43
N VAL A 13 9.30 2.97 -2.72
CA VAL A 13 9.98 3.84 -3.68
C VAL A 13 8.93 4.58 -4.51
N PRO A 14 9.23 5.77 -5.06
CA PRO A 14 8.35 6.42 -6.00
C PRO A 14 7.95 5.48 -7.16
N GLY A 15 6.65 5.43 -7.47
CA GLY A 15 6.09 4.52 -8.47
C GLY A 15 5.59 3.19 -7.90
N LYS A 16 5.99 2.81 -6.68
CA LYS A 16 5.47 1.62 -6.02
C LYS A 16 4.08 1.87 -5.46
N MET A 17 3.17 0.94 -5.68
CA MET A 17 1.82 0.97 -5.14
C MET A 17 1.43 -0.36 -4.51
N VAL A 18 0.53 -0.27 -3.53
CA VAL A 18 -0.26 -1.42 -3.07
C VAL A 18 -1.71 -1.23 -3.50
N LYS A 19 -2.30 -2.30 -4.00
CA LYS A 19 -3.73 -2.46 -4.23
C LYS A 19 -4.29 -3.42 -3.20
N ILE A 20 -5.33 -2.99 -2.50
CA ILE A 20 -6.01 -3.75 -1.45
C ILE A 20 -7.46 -3.92 -1.87
N GLN A 21 -7.90 -5.16 -2.00
CA GLN A 21 -9.28 -5.50 -2.31
C GLN A 21 -9.90 -6.25 -1.15
N GLY A 22 -11.15 -5.92 -0.85
CA GLY A 22 -11.83 -6.46 0.31
C GLY A 22 -13.32 -6.22 0.32
N LYS A 23 -13.94 -6.53 1.46
CA LYS A 23 -15.33 -6.22 1.77
C LYS A 23 -15.39 -5.49 3.10
N VAL A 24 -16.28 -4.50 3.19
CA VAL A 24 -16.64 -3.89 4.46
C VAL A 24 -17.77 -4.73 5.10
N PRO A 25 -17.60 -5.27 6.33
CA PRO A 25 -18.68 -5.94 7.04
C PRO A 25 -19.90 -5.03 7.23
N ASP A 26 -21.11 -5.62 7.27
CA ASP A 26 -22.38 -4.85 7.36
C ASP A 26 -22.48 -3.99 8.63
N ASN A 27 -21.82 -4.41 9.71
CA ASN A 27 -21.79 -3.73 11.01
C ASN A 27 -20.46 -3.00 11.29
N ALA A 28 -19.67 -2.72 10.26
CA ALA A 28 -18.37 -2.08 10.43
C ALA A 28 -18.49 -0.67 11.04
N VAL A 29 -17.71 -0.41 12.09
CA VAL A 29 -17.57 0.92 12.70
C VAL A 29 -16.45 1.67 12.01
N ARG A 30 -15.29 1.02 11.87
CA ARG A 30 -14.11 1.55 11.17
C ARG A 30 -13.10 0.45 10.87
N PHE A 31 -12.26 0.70 9.89
CA PHE A 31 -11.00 -0.03 9.71
C PHE A 31 -9.87 0.94 9.38
N ALA A 32 -8.64 0.45 9.33
CA ALA A 32 -7.49 1.25 8.94
C ALA A 32 -6.54 0.48 8.03
N ILE A 33 -5.95 1.22 7.07
CA ILE A 33 -4.82 0.81 6.26
C ILE A 33 -3.65 1.71 6.63
N ASN A 34 -2.55 1.11 7.09
CA ASN A 34 -1.40 1.83 7.62
C ASN A 34 -0.12 1.45 6.88
N TYR A 35 0.66 2.46 6.49
CA TYR A 35 2.09 2.28 6.23
C TYR A 35 2.87 2.58 7.50
N GLN A 36 3.44 1.53 8.08
CA GLN A 36 4.09 1.57 9.38
C GLN A 36 5.62 1.42 9.24
N LEU A 37 6.36 2.07 10.14
CA LEU A 37 7.83 2.08 10.19
C LEU A 37 8.39 0.87 10.98
N GLY A 38 7.60 -0.19 11.11
CA GLY A 38 7.97 -1.45 11.77
C GLY A 38 6.73 -2.36 11.96
N PRO A 39 6.91 -3.59 12.48
CA PRO A 39 5.82 -4.56 12.62
C PRO A 39 5.01 -4.43 13.92
N ASN A 40 5.47 -3.65 14.91
CA ASN A 40 4.91 -3.68 16.26
C ASN A 40 3.56 -2.96 16.33
N LEU A 41 2.57 -3.61 16.97
CA LEU A 41 1.25 -3.03 17.21
C LEU A 41 1.10 -2.46 18.62
N ASN A 42 1.94 -2.88 19.56
CA ASN A 42 1.92 -2.43 20.96
C ASN A 42 3.29 -2.63 21.67
N PRO A 43 4.03 -1.56 22.04
CA PRO A 43 3.80 -0.20 21.59
C PRO A 43 3.85 -0.14 20.06
N ARG A 44 3.04 0.74 19.48
CA ARG A 44 2.90 0.81 18.03
C ARG A 44 4.08 1.56 17.43
N ASP A 45 4.63 1.04 16.34
CA ASP A 45 5.64 1.78 15.57
C ASP A 45 5.01 2.99 14.86
N ASP A 46 5.81 3.98 14.51
CA ASP A 46 5.34 5.18 13.79
C ASP A 46 4.58 4.80 12.50
N ILE A 47 3.53 5.57 12.19
CA ILE A 47 2.71 5.38 10.98
C ILE A 47 2.93 6.56 10.06
N ALA A 48 3.46 6.32 8.85
CA ALA A 48 3.67 7.34 7.83
C ALA A 48 2.35 7.84 7.21
N ILE A 49 1.40 6.94 7.01
CA ILE A 49 0.02 7.27 6.64
C ILE A 49 -0.93 6.25 7.28
N HIS A 50 -1.92 6.77 7.99
CA HIS A 50 -3.08 6.08 8.52
C HIS A 50 -4.28 6.49 7.68
N LEU A 51 -4.85 5.59 6.89
CA LEU A 51 -6.08 5.81 6.14
C LEU A 51 -7.22 5.04 6.82
N SER A 52 -8.21 5.73 7.38
CA SER A 52 -9.28 5.10 8.16
C SER A 52 -10.66 5.61 7.77
N PRO A 53 -11.46 4.79 7.08
CA PRO A 53 -12.90 5.01 6.95
C PRO A 53 -13.57 4.85 8.32
N ARG A 54 -14.25 5.90 8.78
CA ARG A 54 -15.06 5.90 10.01
C ARG A 54 -16.52 6.04 9.62
N PHE A 55 -17.24 4.91 9.56
CA PHE A 55 -18.58 4.85 8.98
C PHE A 55 -19.61 5.62 9.80
N ALA A 56 -19.53 5.54 11.12
CA ALA A 56 -20.40 6.30 12.02
C ALA A 56 -20.21 7.83 11.88
N ASP A 57 -18.98 8.28 11.65
CA ASP A 57 -18.65 9.70 11.52
C ASP A 57 -18.90 10.25 10.09
N GLY A 58 -19.02 9.36 9.09
CA GLY A 58 -19.32 9.73 7.70
C GLY A 58 -18.13 10.29 6.92
N PHE A 59 -16.89 10.01 7.35
CA PHE A 59 -15.67 10.45 6.64
C PHE A 59 -14.55 9.42 6.64
N ILE A 60 -13.60 9.59 5.72
CA ILE A 60 -12.34 8.85 5.71
C ILE A 60 -11.24 9.81 6.18
N THR A 61 -10.63 9.49 7.32
CA THR A 61 -9.50 10.24 7.89
C THR A 61 -8.18 9.79 7.27
N ARG A 62 -7.28 10.74 7.02
CA ARG A 62 -5.85 10.48 6.91
C ARG A 62 -5.07 11.20 8.01
N ASN A 63 -4.09 10.53 8.58
CA ASN A 63 -3.15 11.13 9.53
C ASN A 63 -1.84 10.33 9.56
N HIS A 64 -0.97 10.67 10.50
CA HIS A 64 0.26 9.97 10.82
C HIS A 64 0.40 9.84 12.35
N ILE A 65 1.18 8.87 12.79
CA ILE A 65 1.62 8.73 14.18
C ILE A 65 3.14 8.91 14.20
N GLN A 66 3.63 9.77 15.08
CA GLN A 66 5.05 9.89 15.40
C GLN A 66 5.24 9.90 16.91
N SER A 67 6.11 9.03 17.41
CA SER A 67 6.38 8.90 18.86
C SER A 67 5.08 8.70 19.66
N MET A 68 4.22 7.78 19.20
CA MET A 68 2.90 7.49 19.79
C MET A 68 1.89 8.64 19.82
N SER A 69 2.18 9.76 19.13
CA SER A 69 1.29 10.92 19.05
C SER A 69 0.69 11.07 17.66
N TRP A 70 -0.61 11.32 17.60
CA TRP A 70 -1.30 11.66 16.35
C TRP A 70 -0.94 13.08 15.90
N GLY A 71 -0.78 13.25 14.59
CA GLY A 71 -0.70 14.57 13.98
C GLY A 71 -2.05 15.24 13.73
N PRO A 72 -2.09 16.30 12.89
CA PRO A 72 -3.34 16.91 12.46
C PRO A 72 -4.11 16.02 11.44
N GLU A 73 -5.39 15.78 11.67
CA GLU A 73 -6.23 14.98 10.76
C GLU A 73 -6.52 15.72 9.44
N GLU A 74 -6.59 14.96 8.34
CA GLU A 74 -7.17 15.38 7.07
C GLU A 74 -8.37 14.49 6.76
N ASN A 75 -9.58 15.06 6.79
CA ASN A 75 -10.82 14.31 6.59
C ASN A 75 -11.38 14.56 5.19
N GLY A 76 -11.90 13.50 4.55
CA GLY A 76 -12.56 13.58 3.26
C GLY A 76 -13.86 12.79 3.23
N PRO A 77 -14.64 12.89 2.14
CA PRO A 77 -15.97 12.29 2.06
C PRO A 77 -15.94 10.77 2.17
N MET A 78 -16.92 10.20 2.86
CA MET A 78 -17.13 8.75 2.86
C MET A 78 -17.59 8.27 1.47
N VAL A 79 -16.73 7.47 0.82
CA VAL A 79 -16.99 6.86 -0.49
C VAL A 79 -17.08 5.32 -0.44
N LEU A 80 -17.01 4.76 0.77
CA LEU A 80 -17.20 3.35 1.06
C LEU A 80 -18.50 3.14 1.83
N ARG A 81 -19.04 1.92 1.80
CA ARG A 81 -20.28 1.57 2.50
C ARG A 81 -20.14 0.20 3.17
N PRO A 82 -20.67 0.02 4.39
CA PRO A 82 -20.86 -1.30 4.98
C PRO A 82 -21.64 -2.22 4.04
N GLY A 83 -21.20 -3.48 3.93
CA GLY A 83 -21.77 -4.49 3.04
C GLY A 83 -21.17 -4.52 1.62
N ASP A 84 -20.53 -3.44 1.17
CA ASP A 84 -19.98 -3.34 -0.18
C ASP A 84 -18.54 -3.90 -0.27
N GLU A 85 -18.18 -4.37 -1.45
CA GLU A 85 -16.79 -4.61 -1.83
C GLU A 85 -16.07 -3.28 -2.09
N PHE A 86 -14.75 -3.29 -1.88
CA PHE A 86 -13.92 -2.12 -2.14
C PHE A 86 -12.59 -2.49 -2.77
N GLU A 87 -12.01 -1.48 -3.41
CA GLU A 87 -10.63 -1.43 -3.82
C GLU A 87 -10.00 -0.12 -3.33
N VAL A 88 -8.86 -0.20 -2.64
CA VAL A 88 -8.03 0.95 -2.28
C VAL A 88 -6.65 0.77 -2.91
N ILE A 89 -6.15 1.82 -3.56
CA ILE A 89 -4.78 1.88 -4.06
C ILE A 89 -4.03 3.01 -3.36
N LEU A 90 -2.87 2.69 -2.80
CA LEU A 90 -1.91 3.66 -2.26
C LEU A 90 -0.65 3.66 -3.10
N LEU A 91 -0.47 4.69 -3.91
CA LEU A 91 0.73 4.92 -4.72
C LEU A 91 1.69 5.84 -3.97
N CYS A 92 2.95 5.42 -3.82
CA CYS A 92 4.02 6.27 -3.34
C CYS A 92 4.54 7.14 -4.49
N GLU A 93 4.50 8.46 -4.32
CA GLU A 93 5.16 9.45 -5.17
C GLU A 93 6.29 10.15 -4.40
N PRO A 94 7.15 10.95 -5.06
CA PRO A 94 8.26 11.61 -4.37
C PRO A 94 7.82 12.54 -3.24
N LEU A 95 6.66 13.19 -3.35
CA LEU A 95 6.18 14.22 -2.41
C LEU A 95 4.99 13.76 -1.53
N GLN A 96 4.29 12.71 -1.93
CA GLN A 96 3.01 12.33 -1.33
C GLN A 96 2.64 10.86 -1.59
N TYR A 97 1.59 10.41 -0.91
CA TYR A 97 0.83 9.23 -1.28
C TYR A 97 -0.40 9.65 -2.09
N LYS A 98 -0.60 9.06 -3.27
CA LYS A 98 -1.86 9.18 -4.02
C LYS A 98 -2.78 8.03 -3.67
N ILE A 99 -4.04 8.37 -3.42
CA ILE A 99 -5.06 7.45 -2.96
C ILE A 99 -6.15 7.37 -4.03
N ALA A 100 -6.43 6.16 -4.50
CA ALA A 100 -7.59 5.87 -5.32
C ALA A 100 -8.50 4.87 -4.61
N ILE A 101 -9.81 5.05 -4.76
CA ILE A 101 -10.82 4.17 -4.19
C ILE A 101 -11.81 3.81 -5.31
N ASN A 102 -12.05 2.51 -5.50
CA ASN A 102 -12.97 1.97 -6.50
C ASN A 102 -12.72 2.53 -7.91
N GLY A 103 -11.45 2.52 -8.34
CA GLY A 103 -11.02 2.98 -9.66
C GLY A 103 -11.03 4.50 -9.88
N ARG A 104 -11.36 5.30 -8.85
CA ARG A 104 -11.39 6.77 -8.93
C ARG A 104 -10.34 7.38 -8.03
N HIS A 105 -9.69 8.45 -8.51
CA HIS A 105 -8.84 9.25 -7.65
C HIS A 105 -9.67 9.81 -6.48
N TYR A 106 -9.20 9.58 -5.26
CA TYR A 106 -9.85 10.04 -4.05
C TYR A 106 -9.17 11.31 -3.52
N THR A 107 -7.87 11.23 -3.24
CA THR A 107 -7.10 12.35 -2.67
C THR A 107 -5.59 12.07 -2.66
N GLU A 108 -4.83 13.01 -2.12
CA GLU A 108 -3.38 12.96 -1.96
C GLU A 108 -3.01 13.31 -0.51
N PHE A 109 -2.05 12.60 0.09
CA PHE A 109 -1.55 12.87 1.45
C PHE A 109 -0.05 13.15 1.38
N GLY A 110 0.34 14.39 1.65
CA GLY A 110 1.75 14.79 1.65
C GLY A 110 2.57 14.00 2.67
N HIS A 111 3.81 13.62 2.32
CA HIS A 111 4.66 12.87 3.23
C HIS A 111 4.97 13.69 4.49
N ARG A 112 4.54 13.19 5.66
CA ARG A 112 4.88 13.77 6.97
C ARG A 112 6.01 13.03 7.66
N LEU A 113 6.18 11.76 7.33
CA LEU A 113 7.34 10.94 7.69
C LEU A 113 8.03 10.45 6.41
N PRO A 114 9.35 10.16 6.45
CA PRO A 114 10.06 9.66 5.28
C PRO A 114 9.49 8.32 4.81
N TYR A 115 8.97 8.27 3.59
CA TYR A 115 8.41 7.03 3.02
C TYR A 115 9.46 5.89 2.98
N GLN A 116 10.75 6.24 2.90
CA GLN A 116 11.86 5.27 2.90
C GLN A 116 11.95 4.47 4.19
N LYS A 117 11.37 4.96 5.30
CA LYS A 117 11.33 4.23 6.57
C LYS A 117 10.15 3.27 6.68
N VAL A 118 9.18 3.33 5.76
CA VAL A 118 8.05 2.40 5.76
C VAL A 118 8.55 1.00 5.42
N THR A 119 8.28 0.07 6.33
CA THR A 119 8.68 -1.33 6.18
C THR A 119 7.49 -2.29 6.20
N HIS A 120 6.34 -1.86 6.72
CA HIS A 120 5.18 -2.74 6.90
C HIS A 120 3.88 -2.10 6.42
N LEU A 121 3.03 -2.92 5.79
CA LEU A 121 1.63 -2.65 5.61
C LEU A 121 0.87 -3.30 6.77
N VAL A 122 0.10 -2.51 7.50
CA VAL A 122 -0.73 -2.98 8.61
C VAL A 122 -2.20 -2.64 8.33
N ILE A 123 -3.06 -3.65 8.32
CA ILE A 123 -4.50 -3.49 8.12
C ILE A 123 -5.23 -4.05 9.34
N ASP A 124 -6.03 -3.22 10.01
CA ASP A 124 -6.75 -3.59 11.23
C ASP A 124 -8.17 -3.00 11.27
N GLY A 125 -8.98 -3.46 12.24
CA GLY A 125 -10.38 -3.07 12.41
C GLY A 125 -11.38 -3.91 11.60
N ASP A 126 -12.55 -3.35 11.34
CA ASP A 126 -13.70 -4.05 10.77
C ASP A 126 -13.60 -4.15 9.25
N VAL A 127 -12.84 -5.12 8.75
CA VAL A 127 -12.59 -5.31 7.32
C VAL A 127 -12.32 -6.77 6.97
N GLU A 128 -12.78 -7.21 5.80
CA GLU A 128 -12.38 -8.47 5.20
C GLU A 128 -11.42 -8.19 4.05
N VAL A 129 -10.16 -8.62 4.15
CA VAL A 129 -9.18 -8.47 3.07
C VAL A 129 -9.18 -9.72 2.20
N LYS A 130 -9.41 -9.55 0.90
CA LYS A 130 -9.43 -10.62 -0.10
C LYS A 130 -8.10 -10.72 -0.86
N ALA A 131 -7.50 -9.59 -1.20
CA ALA A 131 -6.23 -9.55 -1.92
C ALA A 131 -5.41 -8.31 -1.56
N ILE A 132 -4.10 -8.50 -1.53
CA ILE A 132 -3.09 -7.45 -1.42
C ILE A 132 -2.11 -7.69 -2.58
N THR A 133 -1.96 -6.70 -3.46
CA THR A 133 -1.10 -6.80 -4.65
C THR A 133 -0.18 -5.61 -4.71
N TRP A 134 1.11 -5.85 -4.92
CA TRP A 134 2.14 -4.82 -5.05
C TRP A 134 2.55 -4.68 -6.51
N GLU A 135 2.64 -3.43 -6.98
CA GLU A 135 3.03 -3.11 -8.35
C GLU A 135 4.02 -1.93 -8.36
N ASN A 136 4.88 -1.87 -9.38
CA ASN A 136 5.79 -0.75 -9.61
C ASN A 136 5.48 -0.12 -10.96
N ILE A 137 4.86 1.06 -10.95
CA ILE A 137 4.63 1.86 -12.15
C ILE A 137 5.97 2.51 -12.52
N GLY A 138 6.62 1.99 -13.56
CA GLY A 138 7.95 2.46 -14.00
C GLY A 138 9.02 1.37 -14.08
N GLY A 139 8.69 0.13 -13.74
CA GLY A 139 9.49 -1.01 -14.18
C GLY A 139 9.36 -1.12 -15.69
N ALA A 140 10.39 -0.71 -16.44
CA ALA A 140 10.54 -1.22 -17.80
C ALA A 140 10.31 -2.75 -17.76
N PRO A 141 9.63 -3.37 -18.74
CA PRO A 141 9.69 -4.82 -18.85
C PRO A 141 11.19 -5.15 -18.87
N GLY A 142 11.66 -5.89 -17.85
CA GLY A 142 13.06 -6.29 -17.80
C GLY A 142 13.43 -6.87 -19.15
N PRO A 143 14.68 -6.65 -19.65
CA PRO A 143 15.06 -7.18 -20.94
C PRO A 143 14.73 -8.66 -20.94
N ARG A 144 13.83 -9.08 -21.84
CA ARG A 144 13.67 -10.50 -22.14
C ARG A 144 15.09 -10.94 -22.47
N VAL A 145 15.64 -11.82 -21.64
CA VAL A 145 16.89 -12.50 -21.99
C VAL A 145 16.51 -13.39 -23.18
N SER A 146 16.57 -12.82 -24.39
CA SER A 146 16.69 -13.61 -25.59
C SER A 146 18.00 -14.36 -25.41
N ALA A 147 17.91 -15.69 -25.26
CA ALA A 147 19.06 -16.56 -25.33
C ALA A 147 19.94 -16.13 -26.52
N PRO A 148 21.28 -16.08 -26.36
CA PRO A 148 22.13 -15.77 -27.49
C PRO A 148 21.91 -16.82 -28.59
N PRO A 149 21.94 -16.44 -29.88
CA PRO A 149 21.89 -17.42 -30.95
C PRO A 149 23.10 -18.36 -30.82
N ASP A 150 22.84 -19.66 -31.00
CA ASP A 150 23.87 -20.70 -31.01
C ASP A 150 25.03 -20.29 -31.91
N VAL A 151 26.23 -20.18 -31.33
CA VAL A 151 27.47 -19.98 -32.08
C VAL A 151 27.85 -21.34 -32.67
N PRO A 152 27.99 -21.49 -34.00
CA PRO A 152 28.45 -22.75 -34.57
C PRO A 152 29.88 -23.02 -34.12
N THR A 153 30.10 -24.22 -33.56
CA THR A 153 31.42 -24.73 -33.23
C THR A 153 32.26 -24.86 -34.51
N ALA A 154 33.38 -24.15 -34.56
CA ALA A 154 34.36 -24.31 -35.63
C ALA A 154 35.05 -25.68 -35.49
N ASP A 155 34.86 -26.53 -36.50
CA ASP A 155 35.52 -27.82 -36.65
C ASP A 155 36.94 -27.62 -37.19
N PHE A 156 37.93 -27.75 -36.32
CA PHE A 156 39.32 -27.90 -36.75
C PHE A 156 39.66 -29.39 -36.71
N GLY A 157 39.59 -30.00 -37.88
CA GLY A 157 40.02 -31.38 -38.10
C GLY A 157 41.49 -31.61 -37.73
N PRO A 158 41.88 -32.85 -37.43
CA PRO A 158 43.19 -33.18 -36.88
C PRO A 158 44.33 -33.02 -37.90
N PRO A 159 45.58 -32.85 -37.41
CA PRO A 159 46.75 -32.40 -38.18
C PRO A 159 47.27 -33.40 -39.22
#